data_AF-A0A3B8IL95-F1
#
_entry.id   AF-A0A3B8IL95-F1
#
_cell.length_a   1.000
_cell.length_b   1.000
_cell.length_c   1.000
_cell.angle_alpha   90.00
_cell.angle_beta   90.00
_cell.angle_gamma   90.00
#
_symmetry.space_group_name_H-M   'P 1'
#
loop_
_entity.id
_entity.type
_entity.pdbx_description
1 polymer ?
#
loop_
_entity_poly.entity_id
_entity_poly.type
_entity_poly.pdbx_seq_one_letter_code
_entity_poly.pdbx_strand_id
1 'polypeptide(L)'
;DEAWDAGKHLTEAAAAEEVDEAAATRKDSLTTIFRVMRLAPQAIRLESGWTQGVPKGLTRVQDHLKQQLGYDFPILRHIASGRQLRSLAAVLLHNLKPEGSTTGVAVKPLAGLVYANTVFSPHVKAIATGLLPLGGDPSAEVVEAMEALGYGEIPTPERYAEQIRDLAALPGLGEVEASLLLFAKTISPSPTEVPAELIGLLMEKLSPEQIIEMVTWVGILGLLHRLGAYYEQ
;
A
#
# COMPACT_ATOMS: atom_id res chain seq x y z
N ASP A 1 19.61 -18.44 5.14
CA ASP A 1 19.11 -18.48 6.53
C ASP A 1 19.47 -17.20 7.26
N GLU A 2 18.70 -16.14 7.02
CA GLU A 2 18.70 -14.98 7.93
C GLU A 2 17.27 -14.79 8.40
N ALA A 3 17.04 -15.15 9.66
CA ALA A 3 15.79 -14.90 10.33
C ALA A 3 15.59 -13.39 10.49
N TRP A 4 14.36 -12.95 10.22
CA TRP A 4 13.91 -11.60 10.49
C TRP A 4 13.95 -11.33 12.00
N ASP A 5 14.58 -10.23 12.40
CA ASP A 5 14.57 -9.72 13.77
C ASP A 5 14.19 -8.24 13.76
N ALA A 6 13.33 -7.83 14.70
CA ALA A 6 12.80 -6.48 14.76
C ALA A 6 13.92 -5.50 15.18
N GLY A 7 14.18 -4.47 14.37
CA GLY A 7 15.16 -3.41 14.69
C GLY A 7 16.40 -3.35 13.80
N LYS A 8 16.56 -4.28 12.85
CA LYS A 8 17.71 -4.32 11.90
C LYS A 8 17.88 -3.07 11.01
N HIS A 9 16.90 -2.16 10.97
CA HIS A 9 16.92 -0.92 10.19
C HIS A 9 17.21 0.34 11.02
N LEU A 10 17.47 0.22 12.33
CA LEU A 10 18.03 1.31 13.11
C LEU A 10 19.51 1.44 12.73
N THR A 11 19.88 2.51 12.03
CA THR A 11 21.29 2.88 11.85
C THR A 11 21.92 3.14 13.21
N GLU A 12 23.22 2.91 13.37
CA GLU A 12 23.94 3.16 14.64
C GLU A 12 23.74 4.59 15.16
N ALA A 13 23.43 5.55 14.27
CA ALA A 13 23.05 6.90 14.62
C ALA A 13 21.69 7.02 15.35
N ALA A 14 20.71 6.16 15.00
CA ALA A 14 19.41 6.09 15.68
C ALA A 14 19.47 5.28 16.98
N ALA A 15 20.46 4.40 17.13
CA ALA A 15 20.71 3.66 18.39
C ALA A 15 21.43 4.51 19.46
N ALA A 16 22.03 5.64 19.07
CA ALA A 16 22.79 6.51 19.95
C ALA A 16 21.97 7.65 20.60
N GLU A 17 20.69 7.81 20.24
CA GLU A 17 19.77 8.55 21.10
C GLU A 17 19.55 7.70 22.35
N GLU A 18 20.05 8.17 23.51
CA GLU A 18 19.73 7.62 24.82
C GLU A 18 18.20 7.51 24.92
N VAL A 19 17.70 6.29 24.74
CA VAL A 19 16.32 5.94 25.06
C VAL A 19 16.22 6.14 26.56
N ASP A 20 15.63 7.26 26.96
CA ASP A 20 15.27 7.55 28.34
C ASP A 20 14.60 6.29 28.92
N GLU A 21 15.27 5.62 29.86
CA GLU A 21 14.78 4.38 30.50
C GLU A 21 13.39 4.59 31.15
N ALA A 22 12.97 5.84 31.35
CA ALA A 22 11.62 6.20 31.78
C ALA A 22 10.52 5.92 30.71
N ALA A 23 10.89 5.70 29.45
CA ALA A 23 10.01 5.34 28.35
C ALA A 23 9.83 3.82 28.17
N ALA A 24 10.16 3.01 29.19
CA ALA A 24 9.67 1.63 29.26
C ALA A 24 8.15 1.64 29.04
N THR A 25 7.70 0.99 27.96
CA THR A 25 6.31 0.93 27.52
C THR A 25 5.39 0.68 28.71
N ARG A 26 4.66 1.73 29.14
CA ARG A 26 3.73 1.65 30.27
C ARG A 26 2.75 0.52 29.98
N LYS A 27 2.80 -0.57 30.76
CA LYS A 27 1.83 -1.65 30.67
C LYS A 27 0.43 -1.05 30.81
N ASP A 28 -0.42 -1.32 29.83
CA ASP A 28 -1.78 -0.79 29.80
C ASP A 28 -2.52 -1.16 31.10
N SER A 29 -3.01 -0.14 31.79
CA SER A 29 -3.77 -0.34 33.02
C SER A 29 -5.15 -0.95 32.71
N LEU A 30 -5.73 -1.69 33.66
CA LEU A 30 -7.12 -2.16 33.56
C LEU A 30 -8.09 -0.99 33.31
N THR A 31 -7.79 0.19 33.85
CA THR A 31 -8.54 1.42 33.57
C THR A 31 -8.43 1.89 32.13
N THR A 32 -7.28 1.70 31.47
CA THR A 32 -7.11 1.93 30.02
C THR A 32 -7.99 0.95 29.24
N ILE A 33 -7.94 -0.34 29.59
CA ILE A 33 -8.75 -1.39 28.95
C ILE A 33 -10.25 -1.08 29.07
N PHE A 34 -10.74 -0.71 30.26
CA PHE A 34 -12.15 -0.35 30.46
C PHE A 34 -12.57 0.92 29.70
N ARG A 35 -11.69 1.92 29.60
CA ARG A 35 -11.94 3.13 28.78
C ARG A 35 -12.05 2.78 27.29
N VAL A 36 -11.18 1.92 26.79
CA VAL A 36 -11.24 1.42 25.40
C VAL A 36 -12.50 0.57 25.18
N MET A 37 -12.87 -0.29 26.13
CA MET A 37 -14.08 -1.12 26.07
C MET A 37 -15.36 -0.28 25.97
N ARG A 38 -15.40 0.91 26.58
CA ARG A 38 -16.54 1.84 26.42
C ARG A 38 -16.69 2.36 24.99
N LEU A 39 -15.61 2.41 24.23
CA LEU A 39 -15.58 2.81 22.82
C LEU A 39 -15.83 1.63 21.87
N ALA A 40 -15.71 0.39 22.36
CA ALA A 40 -15.86 -0.82 21.55
C ALA A 40 -17.20 -0.88 20.78
N PRO A 41 -18.37 -0.51 21.35
CA PRO A 41 -19.62 -0.52 20.58
C PRO A 41 -19.61 0.44 19.39
N GLN A 42 -18.97 1.61 19.54
CA GLN A 42 -18.87 2.59 18.46
C GLN A 42 -17.90 2.11 17.38
N ALA A 43 -16.76 1.52 17.78
CA ALA A 43 -15.80 0.91 16.86
C ALA A 43 -16.43 -0.25 16.06
N ILE A 44 -17.19 -1.12 16.73
CA ILE A 44 -17.94 -2.21 16.07
C ILE A 44 -18.97 -1.65 15.08
N ARG A 45 -19.70 -0.60 15.47
CA ARG A 45 -20.68 0.04 14.57
C ARG A 45 -20.00 0.65 13.35
N LEU A 46 -18.89 1.36 13.52
CA LEU A 46 -18.11 1.90 12.42
C LEU A 46 -17.63 0.77 11.50
N GLU A 47 -16.96 -0.25 12.02
CA GLU A 47 -16.49 -1.40 11.25
C GLU A 47 -17.62 -2.13 10.52
N SER A 48 -18.80 -2.23 11.13
CA SER A 48 -19.97 -2.81 10.48
C SER A 48 -20.45 -1.99 9.28
N GLY A 49 -20.32 -0.66 9.33
CA GLY A 49 -20.57 0.24 8.20
C GLY A 49 -19.53 0.09 7.11
N TRP A 50 -18.23 0.06 7.46
CA TRP A 50 -17.15 -0.10 6.50
C TRP A 50 -17.16 -1.46 5.78
N THR A 51 -17.55 -2.52 6.48
CA THR A 51 -17.65 -3.89 5.95
C THR A 51 -19.04 -4.24 5.39
N GLN A 52 -19.93 -3.25 5.28
CA GLN A 52 -21.26 -3.44 4.71
C GLN A 52 -21.13 -3.91 3.25
N GLY A 53 -21.91 -4.92 2.88
CA GLY A 53 -21.86 -5.53 1.53
C GLY A 53 -20.79 -6.62 1.36
N VAL A 54 -19.77 -6.68 2.22
CA VAL A 54 -18.76 -7.75 2.16
C VAL A 54 -19.31 -9.03 2.82
N PRO A 55 -19.41 -10.16 2.08
CA PRO A 55 -19.97 -11.40 2.61
C PRO A 55 -19.12 -12.00 3.73
N LYS A 56 -19.68 -12.97 4.47
CA LYS A 56 -18.96 -13.74 5.48
C LYS A 56 -18.45 -15.06 4.88
N GLY A 57 -17.27 -15.48 5.33
CA GLY A 57 -16.64 -16.75 4.94
C GLY A 57 -15.73 -16.62 3.71
N LEU A 58 -14.63 -17.37 3.73
CA LEU A 58 -13.54 -17.28 2.75
C LEU A 58 -14.00 -17.37 1.29
N THR A 59 -14.65 -18.47 0.91
CA THR A 59 -15.09 -18.70 -0.48
C THR A 59 -15.94 -17.54 -1.00
N ARG A 60 -16.93 -17.10 -0.21
CA ARG A 60 -17.82 -16.00 -0.61
C ARG A 60 -17.08 -14.67 -0.74
N VAL A 61 -16.08 -14.42 0.12
CA VAL A 61 -15.24 -13.22 0.01
C VAL A 61 -14.39 -13.25 -1.25
N GLN A 62 -13.75 -14.38 -1.56
CA GLN A 62 -12.95 -14.53 -2.78
C GLN A 62 -13.80 -14.40 -4.05
N ASP A 63 -14.97 -15.04 -4.09
CA ASP A 63 -15.92 -14.92 -5.20
C ASP A 63 -16.36 -13.47 -5.37
N HIS A 64 -16.65 -12.78 -4.26
CA HIS A 64 -17.05 -11.38 -4.29
C HIS A 64 -15.94 -10.46 -4.80
N LEU A 65 -14.69 -10.63 -4.34
CA LEU A 65 -13.55 -9.87 -4.84
C LEU A 65 -13.32 -10.13 -6.33
N LYS A 66 -13.37 -11.39 -6.76
CA LYS A 66 -13.23 -11.74 -8.18
C LYS A 66 -14.32 -11.11 -9.05
N GLN A 67 -15.56 -11.10 -8.58
CA GLN A 67 -16.68 -10.48 -9.30
C GLN A 67 -16.54 -8.96 -9.38
N GLN A 68 -16.01 -8.31 -8.34
CA GLN A 68 -15.95 -6.85 -8.27
C GLN A 68 -14.67 -6.27 -8.87
N LEU A 69 -13.55 -7.00 -8.80
CA LEU A 69 -12.21 -6.52 -9.12
C LEU A 69 -11.50 -7.38 -10.18
N GLY A 70 -12.10 -8.49 -10.60
CA GLY A 70 -11.45 -9.45 -11.51
C GLY A 70 -10.40 -10.36 -10.83
N TYR A 71 -10.07 -10.13 -9.55
CA TYR A 71 -9.02 -10.84 -8.82
C TYR A 71 -9.51 -11.33 -7.45
N ASP A 72 -9.13 -12.55 -7.05
CA ASP A 72 -9.66 -13.26 -5.88
C ASP A 72 -8.74 -13.24 -4.64
N PHE A 73 -7.58 -12.58 -4.75
CA PHE A 73 -6.57 -12.43 -3.70
C PHE A 73 -6.27 -13.73 -2.95
N PRO A 74 -5.51 -14.68 -3.55
CA PRO A 74 -5.23 -15.99 -2.97
C PRO A 74 -4.61 -15.93 -1.56
N ILE A 75 -3.85 -14.88 -1.26
CA ILE A 75 -3.24 -14.62 0.06
C ILE A 75 -4.26 -14.62 1.21
N LEU A 76 -5.52 -14.26 0.94
CA LEU A 76 -6.57 -14.19 1.96
C LEU A 76 -6.96 -15.56 2.53
N ARG A 77 -6.62 -16.66 1.85
CA ARG A 77 -6.94 -18.03 2.29
C ARG A 77 -6.27 -18.41 3.61
N HIS A 78 -5.19 -17.73 3.95
CA HIS A 78 -4.42 -17.98 5.16
C HIS A 78 -4.98 -17.24 6.40
N ILE A 79 -5.95 -16.33 6.21
CA ILE A 79 -6.55 -15.55 7.30
C ILE A 79 -7.64 -16.38 7.99
N ALA A 80 -7.35 -16.85 9.21
CA ALA A 80 -8.30 -17.65 10.00
C ALA A 80 -9.51 -16.84 10.52
N SER A 81 -9.30 -15.56 10.85
CA SER A 81 -10.35 -14.72 11.42
C SER A 81 -11.28 -14.17 10.35
N GLY A 82 -12.55 -14.60 10.38
CA GLY A 82 -13.58 -14.09 9.48
C GLY A 82 -13.81 -12.57 9.59
N ARG A 83 -13.52 -11.95 10.75
CA ARG A 83 -13.56 -10.50 10.92
C ARG A 83 -12.43 -9.83 10.13
N GLN A 84 -11.19 -10.27 10.34
CA GLN A 84 -10.01 -9.71 9.65
C GLN A 84 -10.11 -9.89 8.13
N LEU A 85 -10.55 -11.07 7.68
CA LEU A 85 -10.82 -11.35 6.27
C LEU A 85 -11.77 -10.33 5.65
N ARG A 86 -12.90 -10.04 6.32
CA ARG A 86 -13.91 -9.09 5.84
C ARG A 86 -13.39 -7.66 5.82
N SER A 87 -12.65 -7.27 6.86
CA SER A 87 -12.09 -5.92 6.96
C SER A 87 -11.03 -5.69 5.89
N LEU A 88 -10.16 -6.67 5.62
CA LEU A 88 -9.18 -6.57 4.54
C LEU A 88 -9.85 -6.55 3.15
N ALA A 89 -10.85 -7.40 2.93
CA ALA A 89 -11.62 -7.38 1.68
C ALA A 89 -12.35 -6.04 1.47
N ALA A 90 -12.90 -5.44 2.53
CA ALA A 90 -13.49 -4.10 2.45
C ALA A 90 -12.45 -3.05 2.07
N VAL A 91 -11.28 -3.06 2.72
CA VAL A 91 -10.17 -2.12 2.40
C VAL A 91 -9.76 -2.23 0.93
N LEU A 92 -9.62 -3.45 0.41
CA LEU A 92 -9.29 -3.69 -1.00
C LEU A 92 -10.38 -3.16 -1.93
N LEU A 93 -11.65 -3.45 -1.66
CA LEU A 93 -12.78 -2.99 -2.46
C LEU A 93 -12.89 -1.46 -2.49
N HIS A 94 -12.82 -0.82 -1.32
CA HIS A 94 -12.91 0.65 -1.23
C HIS A 94 -11.74 1.34 -1.94
N ASN A 95 -10.55 0.74 -1.95
CA ASN A 95 -9.39 1.31 -2.64
C ASN A 95 -9.37 1.02 -4.14
N LEU A 96 -9.96 -0.07 -4.61
CA LEU A 96 -9.85 -0.48 -6.02
C LEU A 96 -11.13 -0.20 -6.82
N LYS A 97 -12.11 0.47 -6.23
CA LYS A 97 -13.34 0.90 -6.90
C LYS A 97 -13.24 2.33 -7.44
N PRO A 98 -13.76 2.59 -8.66
CA PRO A 98 -13.72 3.93 -9.24
C PRO A 98 -14.45 4.99 -8.42
N GLU A 99 -15.55 4.62 -7.73
CA GLU A 99 -16.46 5.57 -7.07
C GLU A 99 -15.84 6.32 -5.88
N GLY A 100 -14.62 6.00 -5.48
CA GLY A 100 -13.88 6.67 -4.39
C GLY A 100 -12.41 6.95 -4.71
N SER A 101 -11.98 6.78 -5.96
CA SER A 101 -10.57 6.97 -6.32
C SER A 101 -10.31 8.32 -6.96
N THR A 102 -9.45 9.12 -6.34
CA THR A 102 -8.93 10.40 -6.85
C THR A 102 -7.65 10.23 -7.66
N THR A 103 -6.89 9.17 -7.42
CA THR A 103 -5.71 8.81 -8.23
C THR A 103 -6.09 8.12 -9.54
N GLY A 104 -7.35 7.68 -9.66
CA GLY A 104 -7.78 6.73 -10.67
C GLY A 104 -7.38 5.29 -10.30
N VAL A 105 -8.17 4.32 -10.75
CA VAL A 105 -7.93 2.90 -10.43
C VAL A 105 -6.79 2.33 -11.27
N ALA A 106 -6.62 2.79 -12.51
CA ALA A 106 -5.63 2.26 -13.45
C ALA A 106 -4.18 2.41 -12.98
N VAL A 107 -3.87 3.47 -12.23
CA VAL A 107 -2.51 3.71 -11.72
C VAL A 107 -2.14 2.79 -10.55
N LYS A 108 -3.12 2.22 -9.83
CA LYS A 108 -2.87 1.43 -8.61
C LYS A 108 -2.16 0.10 -8.89
N PRO A 109 -2.56 -0.72 -9.88
CA PRO A 109 -1.81 -1.90 -10.29
C PRO A 109 -0.38 -1.56 -10.72
N LEU A 110 -0.19 -0.48 -11.47
CA LEU A 110 1.13 0.00 -11.91
C LEU A 110 2.01 0.42 -10.73
N ALA A 111 1.48 1.20 -9.78
CA ALA A 111 2.16 1.52 -8.52
C ALA A 111 2.46 0.25 -7.70
N GLY A 112 1.59 -0.77 -7.79
CA GLY A 112 1.83 -2.10 -7.22
C GLY A 112 3.05 -2.80 -7.81
N LEU A 113 3.27 -2.71 -9.13
CA LEU A 113 4.47 -3.22 -9.78
C LEU A 113 5.72 -2.46 -9.33
N VAL A 114 5.66 -1.13 -9.27
CA VAL A 114 6.75 -0.29 -8.79
C VAL A 114 7.14 -0.69 -7.37
N TYR A 115 6.16 -0.77 -6.47
CA TYR A 115 6.37 -1.19 -5.09
C TYR A 115 6.96 -2.59 -5.02
N ALA A 116 6.35 -3.57 -5.70
CA ALA A 116 6.76 -4.97 -5.65
C ALA A 116 8.22 -5.17 -6.09
N ASN A 117 8.66 -4.49 -7.14
CA ASN A 117 10.05 -4.58 -7.59
C ASN A 117 11.01 -3.73 -6.72
N THR A 118 10.52 -2.68 -6.06
CA THR A 118 11.32 -1.90 -5.08
C THR A 118 11.66 -2.71 -3.84
N VAL A 119 10.69 -3.49 -3.30
CA VAL A 119 10.88 -4.30 -2.09
C VAL A 119 11.11 -5.78 -2.37
N PHE A 120 11.30 -6.15 -3.64
CA PHE A 120 11.52 -7.52 -4.13
C PHE A 120 10.46 -8.53 -3.66
N SER A 121 9.18 -8.15 -3.67
CA SER A 121 8.07 -9.00 -3.22
C SER A 121 7.39 -9.73 -4.38
N PRO A 122 7.61 -11.05 -4.57
CA PRO A 122 6.94 -11.83 -5.62
C PRO A 122 5.42 -11.90 -5.42
N HIS A 123 4.94 -11.91 -4.16
CA HIS A 123 3.51 -11.89 -3.84
C HIS A 123 2.83 -10.64 -4.34
N VAL A 124 3.38 -9.47 -4.00
CA VAL A 124 2.79 -8.21 -4.40
C VAL A 124 2.90 -8.04 -5.91
N LYS A 125 3.98 -8.55 -6.54
CA LYS A 125 4.09 -8.60 -8.00
C LYS A 125 2.94 -9.39 -8.62
N ALA A 126 2.66 -10.60 -8.13
CA ALA A 126 1.56 -11.42 -8.63
C ALA A 126 0.18 -10.76 -8.44
N ILE A 127 -0.03 -10.06 -7.31
CA ILE A 127 -1.25 -9.29 -7.05
C ILE A 127 -1.36 -8.11 -8.02
N ALA A 128 -0.31 -7.32 -8.18
CA ALA A 128 -0.28 -6.17 -9.07
C ALA A 128 -0.53 -6.58 -10.52
N THR A 129 0.12 -7.63 -11.00
CA THR A 129 -0.11 -8.21 -12.33
C THR A 129 -1.55 -8.70 -12.50
N GLY A 130 -2.10 -9.41 -11.51
CA GLY A 130 -3.48 -9.90 -11.55
C GLY A 130 -4.53 -8.78 -11.55
N LEU A 131 -4.16 -7.58 -11.09
CA LEU A 131 -5.03 -6.40 -11.07
C LEU A 131 -4.86 -5.49 -12.29
N LEU A 132 -3.88 -5.72 -13.19
CA LEU A 132 -3.69 -4.91 -14.39
C LEU A 132 -4.95 -4.76 -15.27
N PRO A 133 -5.79 -5.81 -15.46
CA PRO A 133 -7.02 -5.67 -16.25
C PRO A 133 -8.02 -4.68 -15.66
N LEU A 134 -7.96 -4.41 -14.35
CA LEU A 134 -8.83 -3.42 -13.71
C LEU A 134 -8.57 -1.99 -14.22
N GLY A 135 -7.36 -1.74 -14.73
CA GLY A 135 -6.95 -0.46 -15.31
C GLY A 135 -7.10 -0.36 -16.82
N GLY A 136 -7.66 -1.38 -17.49
CA GLY A 136 -7.81 -1.41 -18.95
C GLY A 136 -6.64 -2.05 -19.71
N ASP A 137 -5.86 -2.91 -19.04
CA ASP A 137 -4.73 -3.67 -19.61
C ASP A 137 -3.65 -2.77 -20.25
N PRO A 138 -2.64 -2.30 -19.48
CA PRO A 138 -1.57 -1.48 -20.00
C PRO A 138 -0.72 -2.22 -21.05
N SER A 139 -0.06 -1.47 -21.93
CA SER A 139 0.88 -2.05 -22.89
C SER A 139 2.06 -2.73 -22.19
N ALA A 140 2.69 -3.71 -22.87
CA ALA A 140 3.90 -4.37 -22.35
C ALA A 140 5.01 -3.35 -22.04
N GLU A 141 5.16 -2.32 -22.86
CA GLU A 141 6.12 -1.22 -22.65
C GLU A 141 5.88 -0.49 -21.33
N VAL A 142 4.62 -0.18 -20.98
CA VAL A 142 4.29 0.46 -19.70
C VAL A 142 4.61 -0.48 -18.54
N VAL A 143 4.28 -1.76 -18.66
CA VAL A 143 4.58 -2.76 -17.62
C VAL A 143 6.09 -2.86 -17.40
N GLU A 144 6.87 -3.02 -18.47
CA GLU A 144 8.33 -3.08 -18.41
C GLU A 144 8.93 -1.81 -17.79
N ALA A 145 8.41 -0.64 -18.15
CA ALA A 145 8.84 0.62 -17.55
C ALA A 145 8.56 0.70 -16.04
N MET A 146 7.42 0.19 -15.58
CA MET A 146 7.10 0.15 -14.14
C MET A 146 7.99 -0.83 -13.37
N GLU A 147 8.34 -1.96 -13.97
CA GLU A 147 9.30 -2.89 -13.38
C GLU A 147 10.68 -2.25 -13.28
N ALA A 148 11.15 -1.61 -14.36
CA ALA A 148 12.42 -0.90 -14.38
C ALA A 148 12.47 0.24 -13.36
N LEU A 149 11.40 1.03 -13.25
CA LEU A 149 11.26 2.08 -12.23
C LEU A 149 11.36 1.50 -10.82
N GLY A 150 10.71 0.35 -10.57
CA GLY A 150 10.78 -0.34 -9.29
C GLY A 150 12.20 -0.80 -8.93
N TYR A 151 12.99 -1.29 -9.89
CA TYR A 151 14.39 -1.65 -9.66
C TYR A 151 15.36 -0.46 -9.60
N GLY A 152 14.99 0.67 -10.17
CA GLY A 152 15.81 1.87 -10.22
C GLY A 152 16.05 2.52 -8.85
N GLU A 153 16.90 3.52 -8.84
CA GLU A 153 17.16 4.34 -7.65
C GLU A 153 15.93 5.20 -7.28
N ILE A 154 15.88 5.65 -6.03
CA ILE A 154 14.89 6.64 -5.62
C ILE A 154 15.19 7.95 -6.35
N PRO A 155 14.19 8.62 -6.94
CA PRO A 155 14.35 9.91 -7.60
C PRO A 155 14.98 10.96 -6.69
N THR A 156 15.93 11.74 -7.23
CA THR A 156 16.42 12.97 -6.57
C THR A 156 15.61 14.18 -7.05
N PRO A 157 15.53 15.28 -6.27
CA PRO A 157 14.81 16.49 -6.67
C PRO A 157 15.22 17.04 -8.04
N GLU A 158 16.50 16.95 -8.39
CA GLU A 158 17.05 17.50 -9.64
C GLU A 158 16.58 16.73 -10.88
N ARG A 159 16.32 15.42 -10.73
CA ARG A 159 15.89 14.53 -11.83
C ARG A 159 14.38 14.35 -11.89
N TYR A 160 13.65 14.87 -10.91
CA TYR A 160 12.23 14.62 -10.73
C TYR A 160 11.39 15.03 -11.95
N ALA A 161 11.61 16.25 -12.45
CA ALA A 161 10.87 16.79 -13.59
C ALA A 161 11.19 16.08 -14.93
N GLU A 162 12.42 15.57 -15.08
CA GLU A 162 12.83 14.76 -16.23
C GLU A 162 12.11 13.41 -16.19
N GLN A 163 12.15 12.72 -15.05
CA GLN A 163 11.53 11.41 -14.89
C GLN A 163 10.01 11.45 -15.06
N ILE A 164 9.33 12.50 -14.56
CA ILE A 164 7.89 12.69 -14.82
C ILE A 164 7.63 12.79 -16.32
N ARG A 165 8.45 13.54 -17.06
CA ARG A 165 8.28 13.72 -18.51
C ARG A 165 8.48 12.42 -19.27
N ASP A 166 9.50 11.65 -18.91
CA ASP A 166 9.79 10.36 -19.54
C ASP A 166 8.65 9.36 -19.30
N LEU A 167 8.14 9.29 -18.07
CA LEU A 167 6.99 8.45 -17.74
C LEU A 167 5.71 8.91 -18.44
N ALA A 168 5.46 10.22 -18.52
CA ALA A 168 4.30 10.79 -19.19
C ALA A 168 4.35 10.65 -20.73
N ALA A 169 5.50 10.28 -21.30
CA ALA A 169 5.61 9.95 -22.72
C ALA A 169 5.12 8.53 -23.04
N LEU A 170 4.94 7.67 -22.03
CA LEU A 170 4.48 6.30 -22.20
C LEU A 170 2.99 6.25 -22.59
N PRO A 171 2.57 5.26 -23.40
CA PRO A 171 1.18 5.13 -23.82
C PRO A 171 0.19 5.05 -22.64
N GLY A 172 -0.78 5.95 -22.60
CA GLY A 172 -1.85 5.94 -21.59
C GLY A 172 -1.45 6.53 -20.23
N LEU A 173 -0.29 7.15 -20.10
CA LEU A 173 0.12 7.90 -18.91
C LEU A 173 0.14 9.41 -19.20
N GLY A 174 -0.46 10.21 -18.33
CA GLY A 174 -0.30 11.67 -18.31
C GLY A 174 0.68 12.11 -17.23
N GLU A 175 0.89 13.43 -17.09
CA GLU A 175 1.77 13.99 -16.06
C GLU A 175 1.32 13.63 -14.63
N VAL A 176 0.00 13.52 -14.41
CA VAL A 176 -0.56 13.19 -13.09
C VAL A 176 -0.27 11.73 -12.75
N GLU A 177 -0.53 10.80 -13.66
CA GLU A 177 -0.23 9.38 -13.46
C GLU A 177 1.27 9.14 -13.30
N ALA A 178 2.09 9.79 -14.13
CA ALA A 178 3.54 9.76 -14.02
C ALA A 178 4.03 10.24 -12.64
N SER A 179 3.50 11.37 -12.16
CA SER A 179 3.82 11.91 -10.83
C SER A 179 3.40 10.96 -9.71
N LEU A 180 2.23 10.32 -9.83
CA LEU A 180 1.74 9.32 -8.87
C LEU A 180 2.63 8.08 -8.82
N LEU A 181 3.10 7.59 -9.96
CA LEU A 181 3.98 6.42 -10.06
C LEU A 181 5.37 6.72 -9.50
N LEU A 182 5.90 7.92 -9.79
CA LEU A 182 7.17 8.38 -9.23
C LEU A 182 7.07 8.61 -7.72
N PHE A 183 5.93 9.13 -7.25
CA PHE A 183 5.65 9.23 -5.82
C PHE A 183 5.57 7.85 -5.17
N ALA A 184 4.86 6.90 -5.77
CA ALA A 184 4.80 5.52 -5.29
C ALA A 184 6.20 4.91 -5.14
N LYS A 185 7.09 5.11 -6.13
CA LYS A 185 8.51 4.71 -6.03
C LYS A 185 9.19 5.33 -4.82
N THR A 186 9.01 6.63 -4.63
CA THR A 186 9.65 7.41 -3.55
C THR A 186 9.27 6.89 -2.17
N ILE A 187 8.00 6.53 -1.97
CA ILE A 187 7.49 6.09 -0.66
C ILE A 187 7.57 4.57 -0.43
N SER A 188 7.91 3.80 -1.46
CA SER A 188 7.91 2.32 -1.40
C SER A 188 8.91 1.74 -0.40
N PRO A 189 10.17 2.22 -0.31
CA PRO A 189 11.12 1.71 0.68
C PRO A 189 10.69 2.04 2.11
N SER A 190 10.38 3.32 2.35
CA SER A 190 9.92 3.82 3.64
C SER A 190 9.21 5.17 3.46
N PRO A 191 7.90 5.27 3.71
CA PRO A 191 7.18 6.54 3.63
C PRO A 191 7.68 7.62 4.61
N THR A 192 8.44 7.23 5.65
CA THR A 192 8.97 8.17 6.66
C THR A 192 10.27 8.84 6.24
N GLU A 193 10.91 8.37 5.17
CA GLU A 193 12.22 8.84 4.72
C GLU A 193 12.13 9.80 3.52
N VAL A 194 10.90 10.18 3.14
CA VAL A 194 10.64 11.04 1.99
C VAL A 194 11.07 12.48 2.31
N PRO A 195 12.03 13.06 1.56
CA PRO A 195 12.43 14.46 1.74
C PRO A 195 11.25 15.42 1.54
N ALA A 196 11.12 16.42 2.41
CA ALA A 196 10.07 17.43 2.33
C ALA A 196 10.07 18.20 1.00
N GLU A 197 11.26 18.37 0.40
CA GLU A 197 11.44 19.00 -0.91
C GLU A 197 10.74 18.22 -2.03
N LEU A 198 10.81 16.88 -2.02
CA LEU A 198 10.11 16.05 -3.00
C LEU A 198 8.58 16.15 -2.82
N ILE A 199 8.10 16.24 -1.58
CA ILE A 199 6.68 16.48 -1.32
C ILE A 199 6.25 17.84 -1.87
N GLY A 200 7.06 18.89 -1.69
CA GLY A 200 6.80 20.21 -2.25
C GLY A 200 6.64 20.19 -3.77
N LEU A 201 7.57 19.51 -4.47
CA LEU A 201 7.51 19.33 -5.93
C LEU A 201 6.26 18.54 -6.37
N LEU A 202 5.89 17.51 -5.61
CA LEU A 202 4.70 16.72 -5.89
C LEU A 202 3.39 17.49 -5.69
N MET A 203 3.34 18.37 -4.70
CA MET A 203 2.17 19.22 -4.46
C MET A 203 1.91 20.24 -5.58
N GLU A 204 2.87 20.49 -6.47
CA GLU A 204 2.65 21.29 -7.68
C GLU A 204 1.80 20.56 -8.73
N LYS A 205 1.75 19.22 -8.67
CA LYS A 205 1.11 18.36 -9.68
C LYS A 205 -0.04 17.53 -9.11
N LEU A 206 0.04 17.14 -7.85
CA LEU A 206 -0.90 16.25 -7.19
C LEU A 206 -1.73 16.99 -6.15
N SER A 207 -3.01 16.62 -6.07
CA SER A 207 -3.85 17.08 -4.98
C SER A 207 -3.48 16.37 -3.66
N PRO A 208 -3.77 16.98 -2.50
CA PRO A 208 -3.58 16.32 -1.20
C PRO A 208 -4.31 14.96 -1.10
N GLU A 209 -5.50 14.84 -1.69
CA GLU A 209 -6.28 13.60 -1.70
C GLU A 209 -5.56 12.50 -2.47
N GLN A 210 -4.98 12.83 -3.63
CA GLN A 210 -4.20 11.90 -4.44
C GLN A 210 -2.94 11.39 -3.71
N ILE A 211 -2.26 12.29 -3.00
CA ILE A 211 -1.10 11.95 -2.17
C ILE A 211 -1.51 10.99 -1.06
N ILE A 212 -2.56 11.32 -0.28
CA ILE A 212 -3.05 10.49 0.82
C ILE A 212 -3.50 9.12 0.32
N GLU A 213 -4.22 9.07 -0.80
CA GLU A 213 -4.70 7.84 -1.40
C GLU A 213 -3.53 6.96 -1.87
N MET A 214 -2.50 7.53 -2.50
CA MET A 214 -1.32 6.77 -2.92
C MET A 214 -0.52 6.24 -1.73
N VAL A 215 -0.32 7.05 -0.68
CA VAL A 215 0.30 6.59 0.58
C VAL A 215 -0.50 5.44 1.20
N THR A 216 -1.83 5.56 1.21
CA THR A 216 -2.72 4.51 1.72
C THR A 216 -2.58 3.24 0.90
N TRP A 217 -2.53 3.36 -0.43
CA TRP A 217 -2.36 2.22 -1.32
C TRP A 217 -1.01 1.51 -1.11
N VAL A 218 0.09 2.26 -1.04
CA VAL A 218 1.41 1.69 -0.72
C VAL A 218 1.42 1.05 0.67
N GLY A 219 0.73 1.64 1.65
CA GLY A 219 0.54 1.02 2.97
C GLY A 219 -0.17 -0.33 2.91
N ILE A 220 -1.21 -0.45 2.08
CA ILE A 220 -1.93 -1.72 1.83
C ILE A 220 -1.00 -2.73 1.17
N LEU A 221 -0.22 -2.33 0.16
CA LEU A 221 0.77 -3.19 -0.48
C LEU A 221 1.84 -3.67 0.52
N GLY A 222 2.26 -2.79 1.44
CA GLY A 222 3.14 -3.14 2.55
C GLY A 222 2.54 -4.11 3.54
N LEU A 223 1.24 -4.04 3.81
CA LEU A 223 0.54 -5.05 4.59
C LEU A 223 0.52 -6.40 3.86
N LEU A 224 0.17 -6.41 2.57
CA LEU A 224 0.10 -7.64 1.75
C LEU A 224 1.47 -8.30 1.59
N HIS A 225 2.53 -7.50 1.43
CA HIS A 225 3.92 -7.98 1.43
C HIS A 225 4.23 -8.73 2.73
N ARG A 226 4.01 -8.10 3.88
CA ARG A 226 4.28 -8.71 5.19
C ARG A 226 3.43 -9.96 5.43
N LEU A 227 2.18 -9.96 4.94
CA LEU A 227 1.31 -11.11 5.04
C LEU A 227 1.84 -12.30 4.21
N GLY A 228 2.31 -12.04 2.98
CA GLY A 228 2.95 -13.04 2.13
C GLY A 228 4.21 -13.62 2.78
N ALA A 229 5.10 -12.75 3.25
CA ALA A 229 6.32 -13.15 3.94
C ALA A 229 6.07 -13.92 5.24
N TYR A 230 4.95 -13.68 5.92
CA TYR A 230 4.58 -14.41 7.13
C TYR A 230 4.08 -15.83 6.84
N TYR A 231 3.33 -16.04 5.75
CA TYR A 231 2.73 -17.34 5.42
C TYR A 231 3.60 -18.25 4.54
N GLU A 232 4.70 -17.74 3.97
CA GLU A 232 5.71 -18.55 3.28
C GLU A 232 6.78 -19.16 4.20
N GLN A 233 6.76 -18.83 5.50
CA GLN A 233 7.58 -19.48 6.53
C GLN A 233 7.03 -20.86 6.87
#